data_AF-A0A958IJT6-F1
#
_entry.id   AF-A0A958IJT6-F1
#
_cell.length_a   1.000
_cell.length_b   1.000
_cell.length_c   1.000
_cell.angle_alpha   90.00
_cell.angle_beta   90.00
_cell.angle_gamma   90.00
#
_symmetry.space_group_name_H-M   'P 1'
#
loop_
_entity.id
_entity.type
_entity.pdbx_description
1 polymer ?
#
loop_
_entity_poly.entity_id
_entity_poly.type
_entity_poly.pdbx_seq_one_letter_code
_entity_poly.pdbx_strand_id
1 'polypeptide(L)'
;MKRLLKSVARLDYPADKLHIQVLDDSTDDTVKITARFVKFLKKRGLNIDHVRRPNRVGFKAGALAYGVSQTPAEFLAIFDADFVPNPDFLKKTIPHIIQPGIGMVQTRWGHINRNYSLLTKLQAIFLDAHFIIEHLARNRSGRFFNFNGTAGVWRKQAILDAGGWQHDTLT
;
A
#
# COMPACT_ATOMS: atom_id res chain seq x y z
N MET A 1 11.86 2.72 -7.09
CA MET A 1 12.43 2.76 -5.73
C MET A 1 12.68 4.17 -5.17
N LYS A 2 13.65 4.97 -5.65
CA LYS A 2 13.95 6.31 -5.05
C LYS A 2 12.74 7.25 -4.97
N ARG A 3 11.86 7.23 -5.97
CA ARG A 3 10.63 8.05 -5.99
C ARG A 3 9.67 7.67 -4.85
N LEU A 4 9.38 6.38 -4.70
CA LEU A 4 8.56 5.83 -3.62
C LEU A 4 9.13 6.19 -2.25
N LEU A 5 10.41 5.93 -2.01
CA LEU A 5 11.02 6.20 -0.70
C LEU A 5 10.98 7.68 -0.34
N LYS A 6 11.09 8.58 -1.33
CA LYS A 6 10.88 10.01 -1.13
C LYS A 6 9.43 10.37 -0.83
N SER A 7 8.46 9.72 -1.46
CA SER A 7 7.04 10.01 -1.22
C SER A 7 6.55 9.49 0.12
N VAL A 8 6.93 8.27 0.52
CA VAL A 8 6.55 7.73 1.83
C VAL A 8 7.23 8.50 2.98
N ALA A 9 8.44 9.03 2.77
CA ALA A 9 9.11 9.91 3.73
C ALA A 9 8.42 11.28 3.90
N ARG A 10 7.47 11.63 3.03
CA ARG A 10 6.68 12.87 3.11
C ARG A 10 5.27 12.64 3.65
N LEU A 11 4.93 11.41 4.05
CA LEU A 11 3.65 11.15 4.71
C LEU A 11 3.56 12.01 5.98
N ASP A 12 2.48 12.77 6.07
CA ASP A 12 2.19 13.67 7.17
C ASP A 12 1.33 12.93 8.19
N TYR A 13 2.00 12.28 9.14
CA TYR A 13 1.38 11.54 10.24
C TYR A 13 2.31 11.57 11.47
N PRO A 14 1.79 11.49 12.71
CA PRO A 14 2.63 11.49 13.91
C PRO A 14 3.71 10.39 13.84
N ALA A 15 4.97 10.78 14.06
CA ALA A 15 6.13 9.92 13.84
C ALA A 15 6.17 8.71 14.79
N ASP A 16 5.62 8.86 16.00
CA ASP A 16 5.43 7.81 17.00
C ASP A 16 4.35 6.78 16.61
N LYS A 17 3.47 7.14 15.67
CA LYS A 17 2.38 6.30 15.18
C LYS A 17 2.58 5.79 13.75
N LEU A 18 3.68 6.18 13.11
CA LEU A 18 4.01 5.79 11.75
C LEU A 18 5.22 4.87 11.74
N HIS A 19 5.05 3.68 11.17
CA HIS A 19 6.14 2.76 10.84
C HIS A 19 6.07 2.42 9.36
N ILE A 20 7.20 2.52 8.66
CA ILE A 20 7.28 2.22 7.23
C ILE A 20 8.10 0.94 7.05
N GLN A 21 7.51 -0.06 6.40
CA GLN A 21 8.23 -1.24 5.96
C GLN A 21 8.47 -1.17 4.45
N VAL A 22 9.72 -1.41 4.04
CA VAL A 22 10.08 -1.63 2.64
C VAL A 22 10.29 -3.14 2.46
N LEU A 23 9.25 -3.81 1.95
CA LEU A 23 9.26 -5.25 1.67
C LEU A 23 10.01 -5.47 0.34
N ASP A 24 11.21 -6.05 0.40
CA ASP A 24 12.11 -6.13 -0.75
C ASP A 24 12.47 -7.59 -1.11
N ASP A 25 11.87 -8.05 -2.21
CA ASP A 25 12.12 -9.35 -2.84
C ASP A 25 13.12 -9.29 -4.01
N SER A 26 13.78 -8.14 -4.24
CA SER A 26 14.77 -8.02 -5.29
C SER A 26 15.96 -8.96 -5.06
N THR A 27 16.52 -9.45 -6.16
CA THR A 27 17.71 -10.31 -6.20
C THR A 27 18.89 -9.65 -6.91
N ASP A 28 18.72 -8.42 -7.39
CA ASP A 28 19.70 -7.64 -8.12
C ASP A 28 20.35 -6.56 -7.23
N ASP A 29 21.16 -5.69 -7.84
CA ASP A 29 21.83 -4.59 -7.12
C ASP A 29 20.87 -3.54 -6.55
N THR A 30 19.57 -3.56 -6.89
CA THR A 30 18.60 -2.63 -6.31
C THR A 30 18.47 -2.80 -4.79
N VAL A 31 18.72 -4.01 -4.27
CA VAL A 31 18.74 -4.28 -2.82
C VAL A 31 19.72 -3.36 -2.09
N LYS A 32 20.94 -3.20 -2.62
CA LYS A 32 21.98 -2.34 -2.02
C LYS A 32 21.59 -0.86 -2.10
N ILE A 33 20.87 -0.47 -3.15
CA ILE A 33 20.37 0.90 -3.31
C ILE A 33 19.27 1.19 -2.29
N THR A 34 18.30 0.27 -2.15
CA THR A 34 17.21 0.34 -1.18
C THR A 34 17.76 0.41 0.25
N ALA A 35 18.65 -0.52 0.62
CA ALA A 35 19.27 -0.58 1.95
C ALA A 35 19.98 0.73 2.33
N ARG A 36 20.78 1.29 1.40
CA ARG A 36 21.46 2.57 1.63
C ARG A 36 20.48 3.71 1.86
N PHE A 37 19.40 3.76 1.09
CA PHE A 37 18.41 4.83 1.21
C PHE A 37 17.55 4.71 2.48
N VAL A 38 17.13 3.50 2.85
CA VAL A 38 16.45 3.23 4.13
C VAL A 38 17.34 3.66 5.29
N LYS A 39 18.63 3.25 5.30
CA LYS A 39 19.59 3.65 6.34
C LYS A 39 19.74 5.16 6.45
N PHE A 40 19.74 5.86 5.31
CA PHE A 40 19.79 7.32 5.27
C PHE A 40 18.53 7.97 5.86
N LEU A 41 17.34 7.47 5.53
CA LEU A 41 16.07 7.97 6.09
C LEU A 41 15.97 7.68 7.59
N LYS A 42 16.39 6.49 8.03
CA LYS A 42 16.41 6.10 9.45
C LYS A 42 17.31 7.03 10.28
N LYS A 43 18.48 7.40 9.74
CA LYS A 43 19.38 8.41 10.36
C LYS A 43 18.76 9.81 10.48
N ARG A 44 17.75 10.13 9.69
CA ARG A 44 17.00 11.39 9.76
C ARG A 44 15.79 11.32 10.71
N GLY A 45 15.66 10.25 11.48
CA GLY A 45 14.60 10.06 12.47
C GLY A 45 13.33 9.42 11.92
N LEU A 46 13.31 8.95 10.68
CA LEU A 46 12.16 8.23 10.14
C LEU A 46 12.13 6.80 10.70
N ASN A 47 11.00 6.37 11.24
CA ASN A 47 10.79 4.98 11.66
C ASN A 47 10.52 4.10 10.43
N ILE A 48 11.60 3.57 9.84
CA ILE A 48 11.57 2.80 8.59
C ILE A 48 12.51 1.59 8.66
N ASP A 49 12.04 0.46 8.14
CA ASP A 49 12.83 -0.77 8.05
C ASP A 49 12.85 -1.36 6.64
N HIS A 50 14.01 -1.94 6.29
CA HIS A 50 14.20 -2.72 5.08
C HIS A 50 13.98 -4.19 5.43
N VAL A 51 12.88 -4.75 4.99
CA VAL A 51 12.45 -6.10 5.36
C VAL A 51 12.68 -7.02 4.18
N ARG A 52 13.52 -8.04 4.39
CA ARG A 52 13.76 -9.12 3.43
C ARG A 52 13.37 -10.44 4.06
N ARG A 53 12.68 -11.26 3.29
CA ARG A 53 12.25 -12.61 3.69
C ARG A 53 13.22 -13.67 3.19
N PRO A 54 13.32 -14.83 3.86
CA PRO A 54 14.28 -15.87 3.50
C PRO A 54 13.95 -16.58 2.18
N ASN A 55 12.68 -16.66 1.79
CA ASN A 55 12.23 -17.28 0.54
C ASN A 55 11.17 -16.42 -0.16
N ARG A 56 11.02 -16.58 -1.48
CA ARG A 56 10.14 -15.76 -2.33
C ARG A 56 8.81 -16.46 -2.66
N VAL A 57 8.30 -17.29 -1.75
CA VAL A 57 7.05 -18.06 -1.97
C VAL A 57 5.83 -17.13 -1.94
N GLY A 58 4.90 -17.29 -2.88
CA GLY A 58 3.65 -16.53 -2.89
C GLY A 58 3.79 -15.05 -3.29
N PHE A 59 4.91 -14.65 -3.92
CA PHE A 59 5.13 -13.32 -4.49
C PHE A 59 4.70 -12.18 -3.56
N LYS A 60 3.86 -11.24 -4.04
CA LYS A 60 3.38 -10.08 -3.28
C LYS A 60 2.61 -10.49 -2.03
N ALA A 61 1.70 -11.45 -2.11
CA ALA A 61 0.92 -11.93 -0.98
C ALA A 61 1.82 -12.51 0.13
N GLY A 62 2.82 -13.31 -0.25
CA GLY A 62 3.79 -13.84 0.71
C GLY A 62 4.69 -12.75 1.32
N ALA A 63 5.06 -11.72 0.56
CA ALA A 63 5.81 -10.58 1.07
C ALA A 63 4.98 -9.80 2.11
N LEU A 64 3.71 -9.54 1.80
CA LEU A 64 2.76 -8.91 2.71
C LEU A 64 2.55 -9.75 3.98
N ALA A 65 2.37 -11.06 3.86
CA ALA A 65 2.26 -11.96 5.01
C ALA A 65 3.48 -11.88 5.93
N TYR A 66 4.68 -11.88 5.36
CA TYR A 66 5.90 -11.70 6.12
C TYR A 66 5.93 -10.33 6.81
N GLY A 67 5.63 -9.24 6.09
CA GLY A 67 5.57 -7.89 6.66
C GLY A 67 4.60 -7.77 7.84
N VAL A 68 3.39 -8.32 7.71
CA VAL A 68 2.35 -8.35 8.78
C VAL A 68 2.85 -9.04 10.04
N SER A 69 3.64 -10.10 9.92
CA SER A 69 4.24 -10.81 11.06
C SER A 69 5.29 -9.98 11.82
N GLN A 70 5.88 -8.99 11.15
CA GLN A 70 7.00 -8.18 11.66
C GLN A 70 6.55 -6.80 12.19
N THR A 71 5.25 -6.57 12.40
CA THR A 71 4.76 -5.29 12.93
C THR A 71 3.63 -5.46 13.93
N PRO A 72 3.64 -4.70 15.05
CA PRO A 72 2.52 -4.65 15.98
C PRO A 72 1.40 -3.70 15.53
N ALA A 73 1.54 -3.02 14.39
CA ALA A 73 0.58 -2.01 13.94
C ALA A 73 -0.82 -2.60 13.73
N GLU A 74 -1.84 -1.87 14.20
CA GLU A 74 -3.26 -2.23 14.04
C GLU A 74 -3.76 -2.00 12.60
N PHE A 75 -3.24 -0.96 11.93
CA PHE A 75 -3.65 -0.56 10.59
C PHE A 75 -2.48 -0.63 9.61
N LEU A 76 -2.75 -1.13 8.41
CA LEU A 76 -1.74 -1.41 7.39
C LEU A 76 -2.09 -0.68 6.11
N ALA A 77 -1.33 0.36 5.78
CA ALA A 77 -1.43 1.03 4.49
C ALA A 77 -0.51 0.34 3.48
N ILE A 78 -1.06 -0.11 2.35
CA ILE A 78 -0.35 -0.92 1.35
C ILE A 78 -0.14 -0.09 0.10
N PHE A 79 1.11 -0.02 -0.37
CA PHE A 79 1.50 0.67 -1.60
C PHE A 79 2.43 -0.20 -2.43
N ASP A 80 2.15 -0.27 -3.73
CA ASP A 80 3.09 -0.83 -4.69
C ASP A 80 4.32 0.07 -4.87
N ALA A 81 5.41 -0.53 -5.36
CA ALA A 81 6.72 0.12 -5.40
C ALA A 81 6.81 1.32 -6.36
N ASP A 82 5.81 1.50 -7.20
CA ASP A 82 5.67 2.57 -8.19
C ASP A 82 4.64 3.64 -7.80
N PHE A 83 3.87 3.42 -6.73
CA PHE A 83 2.89 4.39 -6.21
C PHE A 83 3.55 5.56 -5.48
N VAL A 84 2.87 6.70 -5.54
CA VAL A 84 3.31 7.96 -4.93
C VAL A 84 2.14 8.49 -4.10
N PRO A 85 2.00 8.10 -2.82
CA PRO A 85 0.91 8.58 -2.00
C PRO A 85 1.05 10.08 -1.76
N ASN A 86 -0.09 10.77 -1.68
CA ASN A 86 -0.12 12.14 -1.21
C ASN A 86 0.27 12.20 0.28
N PRO A 87 0.97 13.26 0.73
CA PRO A 87 1.35 13.42 2.14
C PRO A 87 0.21 13.21 3.14
N ASP A 88 -0.99 13.67 2.79
CA ASP A 88 -2.19 13.62 3.64
C ASP A 88 -2.97 12.31 3.56
N PHE A 89 -2.48 11.30 2.83
CA PHE A 89 -3.18 10.03 2.60
C PHE A 89 -3.65 9.39 3.90
N LEU A 90 -2.78 9.26 4.90
CA LEU A 90 -3.11 8.62 6.18
C LEU A 90 -4.11 9.46 6.98
N LYS A 91 -3.94 10.79 7.02
CA LYS A 91 -4.90 11.70 7.66
C LYS A 91 -6.30 11.60 7.06
N LYS A 92 -6.40 11.34 5.75
CA LYS A 92 -7.68 11.17 5.04
C LYS A 92 -8.29 9.79 5.18
N THR A 93 -7.48 8.74 5.38
CA THR A 93 -7.97 7.34 5.38
C THR A 93 -8.18 6.78 6.78
N ILE A 94 -7.31 7.12 7.74
CA ILE A 94 -7.39 6.59 9.11
C ILE A 94 -8.73 6.91 9.81
N PRO A 95 -9.31 8.13 9.72
CA PRO A 95 -10.60 8.43 10.36
C PRO A 95 -11.77 7.56 9.88
N HIS A 96 -11.67 6.98 8.68
CA HIS A 96 -12.70 6.07 8.16
C HIS A 96 -12.52 4.65 8.70
N ILE A 97 -11.29 4.14 8.77
CA ILE A 97 -11.06 2.74 9.15
C ILE A 97 -11.11 2.49 10.65
N ILE A 98 -10.88 3.52 11.48
CA ILE A 98 -11.00 3.39 12.94
C ILE A 98 -12.45 3.16 13.39
N GLN A 99 -13.43 3.42 12.53
CA GLN A 99 -14.84 3.19 12.82
C GLN A 99 -15.10 1.69 13.05
N PRO A 100 -15.95 1.32 14.02
CA PRO A 100 -16.30 -0.08 14.25
C PRO A 100 -16.87 -0.75 12.99
N GLY A 101 -16.53 -2.03 12.79
CA GLY A 101 -17.04 -2.82 11.67
C GLY A 101 -16.37 -2.54 10.31
N ILE A 102 -15.40 -1.63 10.23
CA ILE A 102 -14.66 -1.36 8.99
C ILE A 102 -13.37 -2.17 8.96
N GLY A 103 -13.28 -3.09 7.98
CA GLY A 103 -12.09 -3.93 7.73
C GLY A 103 -11.08 -3.32 6.75
N MET A 104 -11.55 -2.51 5.79
CA MET A 104 -10.72 -1.96 4.72
C MET A 104 -11.24 -0.59 4.26
N VAL A 105 -10.31 0.31 3.90
CA VAL A 105 -10.58 1.54 3.14
C VAL A 105 -9.73 1.52 1.87
N GLN A 106 -10.36 1.56 0.70
CA GLN A 106 -9.67 1.64 -0.61
C GLN A 106 -9.80 3.06 -1.16
N THR A 107 -8.68 3.63 -1.62
CA THR A 107 -8.70 4.90 -2.33
C THR A 107 -8.64 4.70 -3.85
N ARG A 108 -9.09 5.70 -4.60
CA ARG A 108 -8.96 5.74 -6.06
C ARG A 108 -7.50 5.90 -6.47
N TRP A 109 -7.12 5.26 -7.58
CA TRP A 109 -5.82 5.50 -8.20
C TRP A 109 -5.81 6.74 -9.08
N GLY A 110 -4.75 7.54 -8.95
CA GLY A 110 -4.42 8.60 -9.90
C GLY A 110 -3.44 8.11 -10.96
N HIS A 111 -3.38 8.81 -12.10
CA HIS A 111 -2.51 8.44 -13.22
C HIS A 111 -1.51 9.57 -13.51
N ILE A 112 -0.22 9.35 -13.22
CA ILE A 112 0.85 10.35 -13.45
C ILE A 112 1.04 10.62 -14.94
N ASN A 113 0.82 9.61 -15.79
CA ASN A 113 1.03 9.67 -17.24
C ASN A 113 -0.29 9.77 -18.03
N ARG A 114 -1.39 10.19 -17.41
CA ARG A 114 -2.73 10.23 -18.05
C ARG A 114 -2.69 10.81 -19.47
N ASN A 115 -2.04 11.96 -19.61
CA ASN A 115 -2.06 12.75 -20.84
C ASN A 115 -0.91 12.44 -21.81
N TYR A 116 -0.14 11.37 -21.58
CA TYR A 116 1.03 11.04 -22.38
C TYR A 116 0.67 10.62 -23.81
N SER A 117 -0.37 9.80 -23.99
CA SER A 117 -0.86 9.38 -25.30
C SER A 117 -2.37 9.18 -25.29
N LEU A 118 -2.97 8.98 -26.47
CA LEU A 118 -4.39 8.62 -26.57
C LEU A 118 -4.68 7.32 -25.82
N LEU A 119 -3.80 6.32 -25.91
CA LEU A 119 -3.93 5.05 -25.21
C LEU A 119 -3.95 5.24 -23.69
N THR A 120 -3.03 6.03 -23.13
CA THR A 120 -3.00 6.28 -21.67
C THR A 120 -4.22 7.06 -21.20
N LYS A 121 -4.76 7.97 -22.03
CA LYS A 121 -6.00 8.69 -21.73
C LYS A 121 -7.19 7.73 -21.67
N LEU A 122 -7.33 6.84 -22.65
CA LEU A 122 -8.41 5.85 -22.69
C LEU A 122 -8.33 4.89 -21.50
N GLN A 123 -7.14 4.33 -21.21
CA GLN A 123 -6.93 3.48 -20.04
C GLN A 123 -7.31 4.18 -18.73
N ALA A 124 -6.92 5.44 -18.58
CA ALA A 124 -7.22 6.21 -17.38
C ALA A 124 -8.73 6.49 -17.23
N ILE A 125 -9.48 6.67 -18.33
CA ILE A 125 -10.95 6.79 -18.29
C ILE A 125 -11.60 5.48 -17.82
N PHE A 126 -11.17 4.33 -18.36
CA PHE A 126 -11.69 3.02 -17.93
C PHE A 126 -11.42 2.75 -16.46
N LEU A 127 -10.20 3.02 -15.98
CA LEU A 127 -9.85 2.85 -14.57
C LEU A 127 -10.62 3.84 -13.68
N ASP A 128 -10.76 5.09 -14.09
CA ASP A 128 -11.59 6.06 -13.38
C ASP A 128 -13.04 5.57 -13.25
N ALA A 129 -13.63 4.99 -14.30
CA ALA A 129 -14.98 4.44 -14.24
C ALA A 129 -15.10 3.32 -13.18
N HIS A 130 -14.14 2.39 -13.14
CA HIS A 130 -14.09 1.34 -12.13
C HIS A 130 -14.03 1.90 -10.69
N PHE A 131 -13.14 2.87 -10.43
CA PHE A 131 -12.98 3.43 -9.09
C PHE A 131 -14.08 4.42 -8.67
N ILE A 132 -14.57 5.24 -9.59
CA ILE A 132 -15.52 6.32 -9.26
C ILE A 132 -16.95 5.81 -9.27
N ILE A 133 -17.27 4.88 -10.17
CA ILE A 133 -18.64 4.40 -10.34
C ILE A 133 -18.83 3.09 -9.58
N GLU A 134 -18.05 2.06 -9.89
CA GLU A 134 -18.31 0.72 -9.34
C GLU A 134 -18.06 0.66 -7.83
N HIS A 135 -16.88 1.10 -7.36
CA HIS A 135 -16.56 1.08 -5.93
C HIS A 135 -17.52 1.95 -5.11
N LEU A 136 -17.85 3.14 -5.62
CA LEU A 136 -18.78 4.03 -4.94
C LEU A 136 -20.19 3.44 -4.88
N ALA A 137 -20.68 2.86 -5.98
CA ALA A 137 -21.99 2.24 -6.05
C ALA A 137 -22.09 1.01 -5.13
N ARG A 138 -21.06 0.15 -5.11
CA ARG A 138 -21.00 -1.01 -4.21
C ARG A 138 -21.00 -0.56 -2.75
N ASN A 139 -20.12 0.36 -2.39
CA ASN A 139 -20.04 0.89 -1.02
C ASN A 139 -21.35 1.55 -0.57
N ARG A 140 -21.94 2.43 -1.39
CA ARG A 140 -23.22 3.10 -1.07
C ARG A 140 -24.42 2.16 -1.02
N SER A 141 -24.32 0.99 -1.63
CA SER A 141 -25.38 -0.01 -1.63
C SER A 141 -25.14 -1.17 -0.65
N GLY A 142 -24.15 -1.05 0.24
CA GLY A 142 -23.83 -2.07 1.24
C GLY A 142 -23.28 -3.37 0.66
N ARG A 143 -22.77 -3.34 -0.58
CA ARG A 143 -22.20 -4.51 -1.26
C ARG A 143 -20.69 -4.55 -1.09
N PHE A 144 -20.15 -5.76 -1.07
CA PHE A 144 -18.72 -5.97 -1.12
C PHE A 144 -18.10 -5.41 -2.40
N PHE A 145 -16.90 -4.86 -2.25
CA PHE A 145 -16.04 -4.45 -3.35
C PHE A 145 -14.60 -4.87 -3.05
N ASN A 146 -13.78 -4.95 -4.09
CA ASN A 146 -12.47 -5.57 -4.00
C ASN A 146 -11.41 -4.61 -3.44
N PHE A 147 -10.42 -5.20 -2.77
CA PHE A 147 -9.14 -4.55 -2.58
C PHE A 147 -8.34 -4.66 -3.87
N ASN A 148 -7.82 -3.54 -4.37
CA ASN A 148 -7.16 -3.53 -5.66
C ASN A 148 -5.65 -3.76 -5.55
N GLY A 149 -5.17 -4.22 -4.39
CA GLY A 149 -3.77 -4.57 -4.15
C GLY A 149 -2.88 -3.42 -3.69
N THR A 150 -3.33 -2.16 -3.75
CA THR A 150 -2.53 -0.97 -3.39
C THR A 150 -3.41 0.25 -3.14
N ALA A 151 -2.84 1.27 -2.52
CA ALA A 151 -3.50 2.53 -2.17
C ALA A 151 -4.75 2.33 -1.30
N GLY A 152 -4.68 1.35 -0.39
CA GLY A 152 -5.71 1.10 0.60
C GLY A 152 -5.12 0.83 1.98
N VAL A 153 -5.96 0.95 2.99
CA VAL A 153 -5.65 0.68 4.39
C VAL A 153 -6.49 -0.48 4.85
N TRP A 154 -5.86 -1.41 5.56
CA TRP A 154 -6.51 -2.56 6.17
C TRP A 154 -6.42 -2.51 7.68
N ARG A 155 -7.46 -2.98 8.35
CA ARG A 155 -7.39 -3.39 9.75
C ARG A 155 -6.70 -4.75 9.79
N LYS A 156 -5.57 -4.85 10.49
CA LYS A 156 -4.76 -6.07 10.57
C LYS A 156 -5.59 -7.25 11.04
N GLN A 157 -6.45 -7.07 12.05
CA GLN A 157 -7.29 -8.13 12.57
C GLN A 157 -8.23 -8.71 11.50
N ALA A 158 -8.80 -7.88 10.63
CA ALA A 158 -9.68 -8.35 9.55
C ALA A 158 -8.94 -9.27 8.55
N ILE A 159 -7.65 -9.00 8.30
CA ILE A 159 -6.81 -9.88 7.48
C ILE A 159 -6.58 -11.22 8.21
N LEU A 160 -6.28 -11.17 9.51
CA LEU A 160 -6.01 -12.39 10.30
C LEU A 160 -7.26 -13.26 10.44
N ASP A 161 -8.42 -12.67 10.72
CA ASP A 161 -9.70 -13.35 10.85
C ASP A 161 -10.14 -14.02 9.53
N ALA A 162 -9.74 -13.43 8.39
CA ALA A 162 -9.98 -13.98 7.06
C ALA A 162 -8.98 -15.09 6.64
N GLY A 163 -8.05 -15.47 7.52
CA GLY A 163 -7.04 -16.51 7.23
C GLY A 163 -5.75 -15.99 6.58
N GLY A 164 -5.50 -14.67 6.62
CA GLY A 164 -4.27 -14.06 6.14
C GLY A 164 -4.22 -13.81 4.63
N TRP A 165 -3.02 -13.48 4.13
CA TRP A 165 -2.80 -13.28 2.70
C TRP A 165 -2.65 -14.62 1.98
N GLN A 166 -3.59 -14.92 1.09
CA GLN A 166 -3.55 -16.10 0.23
C GLN A 166 -2.85 -15.80 -1.10
N HIS A 167 -2.16 -16.80 -1.63
CA HIS A 167 -1.38 -16.69 -2.88
C HIS A 167 -1.76 -17.75 -3.91
N ASP A 168 -2.93 -18.38 -3.73
CA ASP A 168 -3.45 -19.46 -4.56
C ASP A 168 -3.87 -18.96 -5.95
N THR A 169 -4.12 -17.65 -6.09
CA THR A 169 -4.47 -16.99 -7.34
C THR A 169 -3.53 -15.82 -7.63
N LEU A 170 -3.32 -15.55 -8.92
CA LEU A 170 -2.61 -14.36 -9.37
C LEU A 170 -3.55 -13.16 -9.33
N THR A 171 -3.07 -12.03 -8.80
CA THR A 171 -3.76 -10.72 -8.79
C THR A 171 -2.82 -9.65 -9.31
#